data_AF-A0A6H0SL92-F1
#
_entry.id   AF-A0A6H0SL92-F1
#
_cell.length_a   1.000
_cell.length_b   1.000
_cell.length_c   1.000
_cell.angle_alpha   90.00
_cell.angle_beta   90.00
_cell.angle_gamma   90.00
#
_symmetry.space_group_name_H-M   'P 1'
#
loop_
_entity.id
_entity.type
_entity.pdbx_description
1 polymer ?
#
loop_
_entity_poly.entity_id
_entity_poly.type
_entity_poly.pdbx_seq_one_letter_code
_entity_poly.pdbx_strand_id
1 'polypeptide(L)'
;MKSYLPRAARNYLEQLRRALDFLSEQERKQVLEQTREEILRLPDGGRRKRELINLLGEPATRARKFERTEPEDLEVRSGKHFLTRILAWPIFALALMTVIVVLFAPPQQALIGTGGIDQYLSSGNGWLSGLEEAIGSQLIWLAFIPVVFSLLPLWLNGAFGMVLQVLGAVAMTAVCLGGGILSLYFIPVTLLLWAQVFTPLLMMRGSMARPGPAWLATAAVLLIAAIALATYQGLAHFAGAAWLVLAPAVLLAVLAALLPTRWKAAHIALVVAGLLVMVAGAIAALPSTFNAVLLWPWLAGGVSFAVGHLAVAAGMWHERARKLLALF
;
A
#
# COMPACT_ATOMS: atom_id res chain seq x y z
N MET A 1 -26.86 -43.52 27.81
CA MET A 1 -27.53 -43.01 29.04
C MET A 1 -27.98 -41.58 28.80
N LYS A 2 -29.28 -41.25 28.89
CA LYS A 2 -29.75 -39.87 28.74
C LYS A 2 -29.33 -39.08 29.98
N SER A 3 -28.28 -38.26 29.87
CA SER A 3 -27.86 -37.36 30.94
C SER A 3 -28.98 -36.35 31.22
N TYR A 4 -29.61 -36.48 32.38
CA TYR A 4 -30.68 -35.60 32.83
C TYR A 4 -30.07 -34.28 33.31
N LEU A 5 -30.27 -33.22 32.53
CA LEU A 5 -29.86 -31.87 32.93
C LEU A 5 -30.59 -31.44 34.21
N PRO A 6 -29.94 -30.69 35.12
CA PRO A 6 -30.59 -30.07 36.28
C PRO A 6 -31.71 -29.09 35.88
N ARG A 7 -32.66 -28.83 36.80
CA ARG A 7 -33.82 -27.95 36.55
C ARG A 7 -33.41 -26.54 36.10
N ALA A 8 -32.35 -25.98 36.68
CA ALA A 8 -31.84 -24.66 36.31
C ALA A 8 -31.28 -24.61 34.88
N ALA A 9 -30.52 -25.62 34.46
CA ALA A 9 -30.02 -25.77 33.10
C ALA A 9 -31.14 -25.95 32.07
N ARG A 10 -32.19 -26.72 32.39
CA ARG A 10 -33.38 -26.87 31.51
C ARG A 10 -34.09 -25.53 31.32
N ASN A 11 -34.33 -24.80 32.41
CA ASN A 11 -34.96 -23.49 32.35
C ASN A 11 -34.12 -22.49 31.55
N TYR A 12 -32.79 -22.55 31.66
CA TYR A 12 -31.87 -21.72 30.87
C TYR A 12 -31.97 -22.04 29.38
N LEU A 13 -31.95 -23.32 28.99
CA LEU A 13 -32.11 -23.74 27.60
C LEU A 13 -33.50 -23.41 27.04
N GLU A 14 -34.56 -23.46 27.84
CA GLU A 14 -35.89 -23.01 27.43
C GLU A 14 -35.94 -21.49 27.20
N GLN A 15 -35.31 -20.71 28.08
CA GLN A 15 -35.20 -19.25 27.91
C GLN A 15 -34.35 -18.91 26.68
N LEU A 16 -33.25 -19.63 26.45
CA LEU A 16 -32.42 -19.49 25.27
C LEU A 16 -33.18 -19.89 24.00
N ARG A 17 -33.97 -20.97 24.03
CA ARG A 17 -34.80 -21.40 22.90
C ARG A 17 -35.78 -20.30 22.47
N ARG A 18 -36.45 -19.67 23.43
CA ARG A 18 -37.36 -18.53 23.17
C ARG A 18 -36.60 -17.30 22.66
N ALA A 19 -35.42 -17.04 23.21
CA ALA A 19 -34.59 -15.92 22.77
C ALA A 19 -34.02 -16.14 21.35
N LEU A 20 -33.85 -17.39 20.90
CA LEU A 20 -33.40 -17.78 19.56
C LEU A 20 -34.56 -17.96 18.56
N ASP A 21 -35.74 -17.41 18.85
CA ASP A 21 -36.93 -17.58 17.98
C ASP A 21 -36.74 -16.99 16.57
N PHE A 22 -35.76 -16.11 16.38
CA PHE A 22 -35.37 -15.53 15.09
C PHE A 22 -34.53 -16.46 14.19
N LEU A 23 -33.99 -17.58 14.71
CA LEU A 23 -33.22 -18.55 13.91
C LEU A 23 -34.11 -19.64 13.31
N SER A 24 -33.65 -20.25 12.21
CA SER A 24 -34.29 -21.44 11.63
C SER A 24 -34.29 -22.62 12.62
N GLU A 25 -35.23 -23.56 12.48
CA GLU A 25 -35.34 -24.70 13.42
C GLU A 25 -34.07 -25.56 13.49
N GLN A 26 -33.33 -25.67 12.39
CA GLN A 26 -32.09 -26.45 12.31
C GLN A 26 -30.94 -25.74 13.05
N GLU A 27 -30.73 -24.45 12.79
CA GLU A 27 -29.72 -23.63 13.49
C GLU A 27 -30.02 -23.55 14.99
N ARG A 28 -31.30 -23.39 15.36
CA ARG A 28 -31.75 -23.37 16.76
C ARG A 28 -31.42 -24.67 17.49
N LYS A 29 -31.64 -25.83 16.85
CA LYS A 29 -31.27 -27.14 17.43
C LYS A 29 -29.77 -27.25 17.64
N GLN A 30 -28.97 -26.84 16.67
CA GLN A 30 -27.51 -26.88 16.74
C GLN A 30 -26.96 -26.01 17.89
N VAL A 31 -27.45 -24.78 18.03
CA VAL A 31 -27.04 -23.87 19.12
C VAL A 31 -27.45 -24.41 20.49
N LEU A 32 -28.64 -25.00 20.60
CA LEU A 32 -29.11 -25.62 21.84
C LEU A 32 -28.31 -26.88 22.21
N GLU A 33 -27.92 -27.70 21.24
CA GLU A 33 -27.07 -28.87 21.46
C GLU A 33 -25.66 -28.47 21.90
N GLN A 34 -25.04 -27.51 21.22
CA GLN A 34 -23.73 -26.98 21.61
C GLN A 34 -23.75 -26.38 23.01
N THR A 35 -24.79 -25.59 23.33
CA THR A 35 -24.95 -25.01 24.68
C THR A 35 -25.20 -26.08 25.72
N ARG A 36 -25.92 -27.15 25.38
CA ARG A 36 -26.13 -28.30 26.27
C ARG A 36 -24.83 -29.04 26.56
N GLU A 37 -23.97 -29.26 25.56
CA GLU A 37 -22.65 -29.85 25.77
C GLU A 37 -21.76 -28.99 26.65
N GLU A 38 -21.80 -27.67 26.46
CA GLU A 38 -21.04 -26.73 27.29
C GLU A 38 -21.51 -26.75 28.75
N ILE A 39 -22.83 -26.79 28.99
CA ILE A 39 -23.39 -26.93 30.34
C ILE A 39 -22.95 -28.24 31.00
N LEU A 40 -22.86 -29.33 30.24
CA LEU A 40 -22.41 -30.63 30.77
C LEU A 40 -20.92 -30.64 31.13
N ARG A 41 -20.11 -29.76 30.54
CA ARG A 41 -18.69 -29.59 30.85
C ARG A 41 -18.44 -28.69 32.07
N LEU A 42 -19.46 -28.01 32.58
CA LEU A 42 -19.32 -27.19 33.79
C LEU A 42 -19.18 -28.07 35.05
N PRO A 43 -18.35 -27.66 36.03
CA PRO A 43 -18.02 -28.46 37.22
C PRO A 43 -19.25 -28.92 38.04
N ASP A 44 -20.36 -28.18 38.00
CA ASP A 44 -21.62 -28.52 38.67
C ASP A 44 -22.80 -28.80 37.71
N GLY A 45 -22.52 -29.01 36.42
CA GLY A 45 -23.54 -29.33 35.41
C GLY A 45 -24.67 -28.30 35.29
N GLY A 46 -24.45 -27.06 35.74
CA GLY A 46 -25.48 -26.01 35.74
C GLY A 46 -26.57 -26.15 36.81
N ARG A 47 -26.26 -26.68 38.00
CA ARG A 47 -27.24 -26.79 39.11
C ARG A 47 -27.72 -25.44 39.64
N ARG A 48 -26.87 -24.40 39.64
CA ARG A 48 -27.19 -23.07 40.16
C ARG A 48 -27.41 -22.06 39.04
N LYS A 49 -28.56 -21.39 39.06
CA LYS A 49 -28.94 -20.36 38.07
C LYS A 49 -27.93 -19.21 37.99
N ARG A 50 -27.41 -18.76 39.14
CA ARG A 50 -26.47 -17.63 39.23
C ARG A 50 -25.12 -17.95 38.57
N GLU A 51 -24.61 -19.16 38.78
CA GLU A 51 -23.36 -19.63 38.14
C GLU A 51 -23.53 -19.83 36.64
N LEU A 52 -24.67 -20.36 36.19
CA LEU A 52 -25.00 -20.45 34.77
C LEU A 52 -25.01 -19.07 34.09
N ILE A 53 -25.65 -18.07 34.71
CA ILE A 53 -25.71 -16.71 34.16
C ILE A 53 -24.33 -16.03 34.21
N ASN A 54 -23.54 -16.24 35.27
CA ASN A 54 -22.20 -15.68 35.36
C ASN A 54 -21.23 -16.27 34.33
N LEU A 55 -21.34 -17.58 34.04
CA LEU A 55 -20.40 -18.26 33.14
C LEU A 55 -20.84 -18.21 31.67
N LEU A 56 -22.14 -18.30 31.41
CA LEU A 56 -22.69 -18.38 30.04
C LEU A 56 -23.32 -17.05 29.59
N GLY A 57 -23.48 -16.08 30.48
CA GLY A 57 -24.23 -14.86 30.24
C GLY A 57 -25.74 -15.06 30.36
N GLU A 58 -26.48 -13.96 30.40
CA GLU A 58 -27.94 -14.00 30.33
C GLU A 58 -28.41 -14.59 28.97
N PRO A 59 -29.50 -15.38 28.95
CA PRO A 59 -29.99 -16.01 27.71
C PRO A 59 -30.25 -15.02 26.58
N ALA A 60 -30.76 -13.82 26.90
CA ALA A 60 -31.03 -12.77 25.92
C ALA A 60 -29.72 -12.21 25.33
N THR A 61 -28.72 -11.93 26.16
CA THR A 61 -27.41 -11.44 25.71
C THR A 61 -26.65 -12.49 24.91
N ARG A 62 -26.81 -13.78 25.26
CA ARG A 62 -26.25 -14.89 24.50
C ARG A 62 -26.97 -15.05 23.15
N ALA A 63 -28.29 -14.93 23.11
CA ALA A 63 -29.06 -14.97 21.87
C ALA A 63 -28.70 -13.80 20.94
N ARG A 64 -28.44 -12.59 21.46
CA ARG A 64 -27.94 -11.45 20.68
C ARG A 64 -26.61 -11.70 19.98
N LYS A 65 -25.77 -12.63 20.44
CA LYS A 65 -24.56 -13.03 19.72
C LYS A 65 -24.85 -13.86 18.46
N PHE A 66 -26.03 -14.46 18.40
CA PHE A 66 -26.51 -15.27 17.27
C PHE A 66 -27.55 -14.53 16.44
N GLU A 67 -28.12 -13.44 16.96
CA GLU A 67 -28.88 -12.49 16.18
C GLU A 67 -27.98 -12.13 15.00
N ARG A 68 -28.42 -12.53 13.81
CA ARG A 68 -27.91 -11.96 12.57
C ARG A 68 -28.28 -10.49 12.70
N THR A 69 -27.41 -9.73 13.37
CA THR A 69 -27.16 -8.37 12.97
C THR A 69 -26.94 -8.55 11.48
N GLU A 70 -27.94 -8.16 10.68
CA GLU A 70 -27.68 -7.81 9.29
C GLU A 70 -26.36 -7.08 9.36
N PRO A 71 -25.29 -7.60 8.72
CA PRO A 71 -24.01 -6.95 8.82
C PRO A 71 -24.30 -5.52 8.42
N GLU A 72 -24.19 -4.58 9.36
CA GLU A 72 -24.30 -3.15 9.10
C GLU A 72 -23.62 -2.97 7.76
N ASP A 73 -24.42 -2.65 6.73
CA ASP A 73 -24.07 -2.63 5.31
C ASP A 73 -22.57 -2.78 5.19
N LEU A 74 -22.05 -3.99 4.94
CA LEU A 74 -20.61 -4.22 4.86
C LEU A 74 -20.08 -3.21 3.87
N GLU A 75 -19.56 -2.11 4.42
CA GLU A 75 -19.56 -0.86 3.71
C GLU A 75 -18.64 -1.10 2.52
N VAL A 76 -19.22 -1.18 1.33
CA VAL A 76 -18.47 -1.21 0.08
C VAL A 76 -17.65 0.09 -0.07
N ARG A 77 -17.91 1.09 0.80
CA ARG A 77 -17.06 2.26 1.11
C ARG A 77 -15.73 1.93 1.82
N SER A 78 -15.66 0.91 2.68
CA SER A 78 -14.49 0.63 3.52
C SER A 78 -13.27 0.14 2.74
N GLY A 79 -13.47 -0.58 1.63
CA GLY A 79 -12.37 -1.14 0.84
C GLY A 79 -11.59 -0.09 0.05
N LYS A 80 -12.33 0.81 -0.63
CA LYS A 80 -11.75 1.98 -1.30
C LYS A 80 -11.01 2.84 -0.29
N HIS A 81 -11.67 3.19 0.81
CA HIS A 81 -11.10 4.06 1.83
C HIS A 81 -9.85 3.44 2.47
N PHE A 82 -9.83 2.13 2.71
CA PHE A 82 -8.66 1.41 3.21
C PHE A 82 -7.49 1.44 2.23
N LEU A 83 -7.71 1.09 0.96
CA LEU A 83 -6.66 1.12 -0.07
C LEU A 83 -6.12 2.53 -0.25
N THR A 84 -7.01 3.52 -0.34
CA THR A 84 -6.64 4.93 -0.44
C THR A 84 -5.79 5.37 0.75
N ARG A 85 -6.16 4.97 1.98
CA ARG A 85 -5.42 5.37 3.19
C ARG A 85 -4.06 4.69 3.30
N ILE A 86 -3.95 3.43 2.91
CA ILE A 86 -2.65 2.72 2.89
C ILE A 86 -1.71 3.31 1.85
N LEU A 87 -2.24 3.74 0.70
CA LEU A 87 -1.43 4.32 -0.38
C LEU A 87 -1.07 5.78 -0.13
N ALA A 88 -1.99 6.59 0.42
CA ALA A 88 -1.78 8.02 0.57
C ALA A 88 -0.54 8.39 1.42
N TRP A 89 -0.29 7.67 2.52
CA TRP A 89 0.83 7.98 3.42
C TRP A 89 2.22 7.73 2.80
N PRO A 90 2.51 6.56 2.21
CA PRO A 90 3.75 6.35 1.46
C PRO A 90 3.95 7.34 0.32
N ILE A 91 2.87 7.70 -0.39
CA ILE A 91 2.93 8.68 -1.49
C ILE A 91 3.31 10.05 -0.95
N PHE A 92 2.64 10.49 0.11
CA PHE A 92 2.94 11.75 0.77
C PHE A 92 4.39 11.79 1.27
N ALA A 93 4.87 10.72 1.91
CA ALA A 93 6.24 10.63 2.40
C ALA A 93 7.25 10.73 1.25
N LEU A 94 7.06 9.97 0.16
CA LEU A 94 7.95 10.02 -1.00
C LEU A 94 7.87 11.38 -1.72
N ALA A 95 6.68 11.97 -1.85
CA ALA A 95 6.49 13.29 -2.42
C ALA A 95 7.24 14.36 -1.61
N LEU A 96 7.08 14.34 -0.28
CA LEU A 96 7.78 15.28 0.61
C LEU A 96 9.30 15.10 0.54
N MET A 97 9.79 13.86 0.54
CA MET A 97 11.21 13.59 0.33
C MET A 97 11.70 14.09 -1.04
N THR A 98 10.89 13.96 -2.09
CA THR A 98 11.21 14.49 -3.43
C THR A 98 11.28 16.01 -3.41
N VAL A 99 10.37 16.69 -2.71
CA VAL A 99 10.44 18.15 -2.53
C VAL A 99 11.74 18.56 -1.87
N ILE A 100 12.12 17.91 -0.76
CA ILE A 100 13.37 18.19 -0.07
C ILE A 100 14.55 17.99 -1.02
N VAL A 101 14.60 16.86 -1.73
CA VAL A 101 15.69 16.62 -2.68
C VAL A 101 15.73 17.67 -3.79
N VAL A 102 14.61 18.00 -4.41
CA VAL A 102 14.56 19.00 -5.49
C VAL A 102 14.88 20.41 -4.98
N LEU A 103 14.60 20.73 -3.73
CA LEU A 103 14.96 22.03 -3.12
C LEU A 103 16.46 22.14 -2.81
N PHE A 104 17.09 21.05 -2.37
CA PHE A 104 18.45 21.08 -1.84
C PHE A 104 19.52 20.45 -2.77
N ALA A 105 19.12 19.70 -3.79
CA ALA A 105 20.03 19.08 -4.77
C ALA A 105 20.49 19.93 -5.98
N PRO A 106 19.76 20.96 -6.47
CA PRO A 106 20.15 21.73 -7.66
C PRO A 106 21.58 22.31 -7.65
N PRO A 107 22.14 22.79 -6.52
CA PRO A 107 23.50 23.33 -6.49
C PRO A 107 24.58 22.30 -6.84
N GLN A 108 24.33 21.00 -6.60
CA GLN A 108 25.31 19.93 -6.79
C GLN A 108 25.34 19.40 -8.23
N GLN A 109 24.21 19.45 -8.94
CA GLN A 109 24.09 18.92 -10.31
C GLN A 109 24.65 19.88 -11.36
N ALA A 110 24.54 21.20 -11.14
CA ALA A 110 25.13 22.21 -12.02
C ALA A 110 26.67 22.14 -12.09
N LEU A 111 27.33 21.47 -11.13
CA LEU A 111 28.78 21.31 -11.05
C LEU A 111 29.30 20.05 -11.78
N ILE A 112 28.44 19.08 -12.09
CA ILE A 112 28.82 17.80 -12.68
C ILE A 112 28.40 17.84 -14.15
N GLY A 113 29.36 18.14 -15.03
CA GLY A 113 29.13 18.39 -16.46
C GLY A 113 28.27 17.34 -17.17
N THR A 114 27.50 17.81 -18.16
CA THR A 114 26.55 17.05 -18.96
C THR A 114 27.21 15.97 -19.82
N GLY A 115 26.91 14.70 -19.55
CA GLY A 115 27.25 13.56 -20.38
C GLY A 115 26.21 12.43 -20.25
N GLY A 116 26.22 11.44 -21.14
CA GLY A 116 25.28 10.29 -21.08
C GLY A 116 23.92 10.54 -21.75
N ILE A 117 22.86 9.82 -21.33
CA ILE A 117 21.50 10.02 -21.90
C ILE A 117 20.94 11.40 -21.50
N ASP A 118 21.60 12.17 -20.63
CA ASP A 118 21.31 13.60 -20.50
C ASP A 118 21.41 14.28 -21.87
N GLN A 119 22.37 13.96 -22.74
CA GLN A 119 22.40 14.56 -24.07
C GLN A 119 21.16 14.22 -24.96
N TYR A 120 20.46 13.12 -24.68
CA TYR A 120 19.28 12.65 -25.43
C TYR A 120 17.93 12.94 -24.74
N LEU A 121 17.90 13.06 -23.41
CA LEU A 121 16.72 13.40 -22.59
C LEU A 121 16.72 14.88 -22.14
N SER A 122 17.90 15.48 -22.06
CA SER A 122 18.20 16.90 -21.90
C SER A 122 18.69 17.51 -23.22
N SER A 123 18.10 17.13 -24.36
CA SER A 123 18.09 18.07 -25.49
C SER A 123 17.44 19.34 -24.94
N GLY A 124 18.21 20.43 -24.81
CA GLY A 124 17.92 21.62 -24.00
C GLY A 124 16.69 22.45 -24.38
N ASN A 125 15.62 21.84 -24.90
CA ASN A 125 14.39 22.46 -25.38
C ASN A 125 13.14 21.81 -24.76
N GLY A 126 13.20 21.41 -23.49
CA GLY A 126 12.01 21.01 -22.74
C GLY A 126 11.17 22.25 -22.38
N TRP A 127 9.84 22.16 -22.42
CA TRP A 127 9.00 23.30 -22.01
C TRP A 127 9.19 23.65 -20.52
N LEU A 128 9.65 22.69 -19.70
CA LEU A 128 9.98 22.92 -18.29
C LEU A 128 11.24 23.77 -18.11
N SER A 129 12.28 23.56 -18.93
CA SER A 129 13.49 24.39 -18.89
C SER A 129 13.21 25.81 -19.36
N GLY A 130 12.37 25.97 -20.40
CA GLY A 130 11.91 27.30 -20.83
C GLY A 130 11.05 28.01 -19.77
N LEU A 131 10.27 27.27 -18.98
CA LEU A 131 9.57 27.83 -17.82
C LEU A 131 10.50 28.18 -16.67
N GLU A 132 11.57 27.42 -16.44
CA GLU A 132 12.57 27.75 -15.43
C GLU A 132 13.24 29.08 -15.76
N GLU A 133 13.57 29.31 -17.04
CA GLU A 133 14.10 30.60 -17.51
C GLU A 133 13.08 31.74 -17.38
N ALA A 134 11.79 31.49 -17.64
CA ALA A 134 10.75 32.52 -17.62
C ALA A 134 10.21 32.86 -16.22
N ILE A 135 10.09 31.86 -15.33
CA ILE A 135 9.41 31.95 -14.03
C ILE A 135 10.41 31.88 -12.86
N GLY A 136 11.64 31.45 -13.11
CA GLY A 136 12.72 31.43 -12.13
C GLY A 136 12.41 30.56 -10.91
N SER A 137 12.76 31.05 -9.72
CA SER A 137 12.63 30.31 -8.45
C SER A 137 11.19 29.91 -8.09
N GLN A 138 10.17 30.49 -8.73
CA GLN A 138 8.78 30.10 -8.50
C GLN A 138 8.47 28.70 -9.05
N LEU A 139 9.32 28.12 -9.92
CA LEU A 139 9.16 26.74 -10.41
C LEU A 139 9.22 25.71 -9.27
N ILE A 140 9.79 26.07 -8.13
CA ILE A 140 9.81 25.28 -6.89
C ILE A 140 8.39 24.87 -6.43
N TRP A 141 7.37 25.70 -6.68
CA TRP A 141 5.98 25.38 -6.30
C TRP A 141 5.45 24.11 -6.95
N LEU A 142 6.00 23.75 -8.12
CA LEU A 142 5.69 22.52 -8.84
C LEU A 142 6.00 21.27 -8.00
N ALA A 143 7.04 21.33 -7.16
CA ALA A 143 7.41 20.21 -6.29
C ALA A 143 6.35 19.91 -5.22
N PHE A 144 5.53 20.89 -4.85
CA PHE A 144 4.47 20.72 -3.85
C PHE A 144 3.19 20.11 -4.41
N ILE A 145 2.98 20.12 -5.73
CA ILE A 145 1.82 19.51 -6.40
C ILE A 145 1.60 18.06 -5.90
N PRO A 146 2.56 17.13 -6.02
CA PRO A 146 2.32 15.75 -5.61
C PRO A 146 2.03 15.62 -4.11
N VAL A 147 2.58 16.50 -3.27
CA VAL A 147 2.33 16.51 -1.82
C VAL A 147 0.86 16.81 -1.55
N VAL A 148 0.32 17.87 -2.14
CA VAL A 148 -1.09 18.25 -2.00
C VAL A 148 -1.99 17.13 -2.52
N PHE A 149 -1.76 16.68 -3.76
CA PHE A 149 -2.61 15.69 -4.42
C PHE A 149 -2.56 14.30 -3.76
N SER A 150 -1.46 13.94 -3.08
CA SER A 150 -1.36 12.67 -2.34
C SER A 150 -2.33 12.56 -1.16
N LEU A 151 -2.64 13.69 -0.51
CA LEU A 151 -3.47 13.76 0.69
C LEU A 151 -4.94 14.06 0.40
N LEU A 152 -5.28 14.72 -0.72
CA LEU A 152 -6.66 14.98 -1.13
C LEU A 152 -7.61 13.77 -0.98
N PRO A 153 -7.17 12.53 -1.27
CA PRO A 153 -8.05 11.36 -1.19
C PRO A 153 -8.44 10.95 0.23
N LEU A 154 -7.77 11.48 1.24
CA LEU A 154 -8.13 11.27 2.65
C LEU A 154 -9.30 12.16 3.08
N TRP A 155 -9.48 13.31 2.43
CA TRP A 155 -10.47 14.33 2.80
C TRP A 155 -11.65 14.37 1.84
N LEU A 156 -11.43 14.07 0.56
CA LEU A 156 -12.44 14.19 -0.50
C LEU A 156 -13.00 12.83 -0.91
N ASN A 157 -14.32 12.68 -0.80
CA ASN A 157 -15.04 11.46 -1.16
C ASN A 157 -15.75 11.60 -2.52
N GLY A 158 -16.01 10.46 -3.17
CA GLY A 158 -16.83 10.39 -4.39
C GLY A 158 -16.12 10.80 -5.68
N ALA A 159 -16.91 11.27 -6.66
CA ALA A 159 -16.44 11.60 -8.00
C ALA A 159 -15.49 12.81 -8.03
N PHE A 160 -15.75 13.82 -7.18
CA PHE A 160 -14.91 15.01 -7.09
C PHE A 160 -13.48 14.70 -6.64
N GLY A 161 -13.32 13.87 -5.60
CA GLY A 161 -12.01 13.41 -5.15
C GLY A 161 -11.28 12.58 -6.22
N MET A 162 -12.01 11.81 -7.02
CA MET A 162 -11.44 11.04 -8.13
C MET A 162 -10.92 11.95 -9.25
N VAL A 163 -11.69 12.97 -9.64
CA VAL A 163 -11.27 13.95 -10.66
C VAL A 163 -10.00 14.65 -10.22
N LEU A 164 -9.91 15.09 -8.97
CA LEU A 164 -8.70 15.72 -8.45
C LEU A 164 -7.49 14.79 -8.44
N GLN A 165 -7.66 13.51 -8.08
CA GLN A 165 -6.55 12.54 -8.16
C GLN A 165 -6.03 12.37 -9.58
N VAL A 166 -6.95 12.26 -10.56
CA VAL A 166 -6.59 12.16 -11.98
C VAL A 166 -5.88 13.44 -12.43
N LEU A 167 -6.39 14.61 -12.06
CA LEU A 167 -5.75 15.89 -12.38
C LEU A 167 -4.33 15.97 -11.81
N GLY A 168 -4.12 15.54 -10.55
CA GLY A 168 -2.79 15.49 -9.94
C GLY A 168 -1.83 14.55 -10.67
N ALA A 169 -2.29 13.34 -11.02
CA ALA A 169 -1.48 12.37 -11.76
C ALA A 169 -1.15 12.86 -13.19
N VAL A 170 -2.11 13.47 -13.88
CA VAL A 170 -1.93 14.05 -15.22
C VAL A 170 -0.97 15.24 -15.17
N ALA A 171 -1.14 16.15 -14.20
CA ALA A 171 -0.23 17.28 -14.01
C ALA A 171 1.21 16.80 -13.79
N MET A 172 1.42 15.82 -12.92
CA MET A 172 2.75 15.26 -12.67
C MET A 172 3.31 14.46 -13.85
N THR A 173 2.44 13.87 -14.67
CA THR A 173 2.87 13.25 -15.94
C THR A 173 3.36 14.32 -16.91
N ALA A 174 2.64 15.44 -17.05
CA ALA A 174 3.09 16.56 -17.87
C ALA A 174 4.45 17.08 -17.39
N VAL A 175 4.65 17.22 -16.07
CA VAL A 175 5.95 17.56 -15.48
C VAL A 175 7.04 16.57 -15.86
N CYS A 176 6.78 15.27 -15.74
CA CYS A 176 7.76 14.22 -16.11
C CYS A 176 8.08 14.23 -17.61
N LEU A 177 7.13 14.64 -18.46
CA LEU A 177 7.31 14.78 -19.90
C LEU A 177 7.92 16.14 -20.30
N GLY A 178 8.05 17.07 -19.35
CA GLY A 178 8.57 18.41 -19.62
C GLY A 178 10.06 18.48 -19.90
N GLY A 179 10.76 17.36 -19.75
CA GLY A 179 12.19 17.26 -20.03
C GLY A 179 13.04 17.85 -18.92
N GLY A 180 14.35 17.68 -19.07
CA GLY A 180 15.33 18.12 -18.08
C GLY A 180 15.45 17.19 -16.87
N ILE A 181 16.58 17.27 -16.19
CA ILE A 181 16.96 16.36 -15.10
C ILE A 181 15.96 16.43 -13.93
N LEU A 182 15.43 17.63 -13.64
CA LEU A 182 14.51 17.86 -12.54
C LEU A 182 13.19 17.07 -12.69
N SER A 183 12.72 16.87 -13.92
CA SER A 183 11.50 16.10 -14.22
C SER A 183 11.64 14.61 -13.83
N LEU A 184 12.85 14.06 -13.92
CA LEU A 184 13.13 12.65 -13.64
C LEU A 184 12.95 12.33 -12.15
N TYR A 185 13.23 13.27 -11.25
CA TYR A 185 13.05 13.10 -9.81
C TYR A 185 11.59 12.82 -9.41
N PHE A 186 10.64 13.28 -10.22
CA PHE A 186 9.21 13.10 -9.95
C PHE A 186 8.65 11.76 -10.44
N ILE A 187 9.37 11.02 -11.29
CA ILE A 187 8.88 9.76 -11.88
C ILE A 187 8.36 8.77 -10.82
N PRO A 188 9.11 8.46 -9.73
CA PRO A 188 8.62 7.53 -8.71
C PRO A 188 7.30 7.95 -8.08
N VAL A 189 7.13 9.25 -7.81
CA VAL A 189 5.93 9.80 -7.17
C VAL A 189 4.77 9.82 -8.16
N THR A 190 5.00 10.17 -9.41
CA THR A 190 4.01 10.14 -10.49
C THR A 190 3.44 8.74 -10.69
N LEU A 191 4.29 7.71 -10.66
CA LEU A 191 3.86 6.30 -10.72
C LEU A 191 2.91 5.97 -9.57
N LEU A 192 3.22 6.42 -8.36
CA LEU A 192 2.35 6.17 -7.22
C LEU A 192 1.04 6.96 -7.26
N LEU A 193 1.04 8.21 -7.76
CA LEU A 193 -0.20 8.97 -7.96
C LEU A 193 -1.14 8.27 -8.93
N TRP A 194 -0.62 7.75 -10.05
CA TRP A 194 -1.40 6.90 -10.94
C TRP A 194 -1.87 5.61 -10.26
N ALA A 195 -1.03 5.03 -9.42
CA ALA A 195 -1.43 3.84 -8.69
C ALA A 195 -2.54 4.14 -7.66
N GLN A 196 -2.58 5.33 -7.06
CA GLN A 196 -3.66 5.79 -6.18
C GLN A 196 -5.00 5.90 -6.94
N VAL A 197 -4.96 6.25 -8.22
CA VAL A 197 -6.11 6.30 -9.13
C VAL A 197 -6.55 4.87 -9.52
N PHE A 198 -5.63 4.06 -10.05
CA PHE A 198 -5.97 2.77 -10.66
C PHE A 198 -6.17 1.63 -9.67
N THR A 199 -5.39 1.58 -8.58
CA THR A 199 -5.42 0.44 -7.63
C THR A 199 -6.81 0.24 -7.05
N PRO A 200 -7.50 1.28 -6.51
CA PRO A 200 -8.86 1.10 -6.01
C PRO A 200 -9.85 0.69 -7.11
N LEU A 201 -9.75 1.27 -8.31
CA LEU A 201 -10.64 0.92 -9.44
C LEU A 201 -10.51 -0.55 -9.87
N LEU A 202 -9.28 -1.04 -9.98
CA LEU A 202 -8.98 -2.40 -10.43
C LEU A 202 -9.33 -3.43 -9.34
N MET A 203 -9.03 -3.12 -8.07
CA MET A 203 -9.27 -4.02 -6.96
C MET A 203 -10.73 -4.09 -6.52
N MET A 204 -11.54 -3.06 -6.81
CA MET A 204 -12.98 -3.07 -6.54
C MET A 204 -13.80 -3.76 -7.64
N ARG A 205 -13.28 -3.92 -8.86
CA ARG A 205 -13.99 -4.61 -9.97
C ARG A 205 -14.15 -6.13 -9.77
N GLY A 206 -13.48 -6.71 -8.77
CA GLY A 206 -13.73 -8.07 -8.33
C GLY A 206 -13.05 -8.34 -6.99
N SER A 207 -13.79 -8.86 -6.01
CA SER A 207 -13.30 -9.16 -4.65
C SER A 207 -12.12 -10.15 -4.62
N MET A 208 -11.80 -10.79 -5.75
CA MET A 208 -10.67 -11.69 -5.96
C MET A 208 -9.73 -11.31 -7.12
N ALA A 209 -9.77 -10.09 -7.64
CA ALA A 209 -8.90 -9.66 -8.74
C ALA A 209 -7.42 -9.61 -8.29
N ARG A 210 -6.76 -10.77 -8.29
CA ARG A 210 -5.31 -10.90 -8.14
C ARG A 210 -4.68 -10.61 -9.50
N PRO A 211 -3.70 -9.70 -9.61
CA PRO A 211 -2.96 -9.55 -10.85
C PRO A 211 -2.33 -10.89 -11.23
N GLY A 212 -2.62 -11.38 -12.44
CA GLY A 212 -2.13 -12.68 -12.91
C GLY A 212 -0.59 -12.78 -12.87
N PRO A 213 -0.02 -13.98 -12.90
CA PRO A 213 1.44 -14.16 -12.88
C PRO A 213 2.14 -13.43 -14.03
N ALA A 214 1.50 -13.37 -15.22
CA ALA A 214 1.99 -12.61 -16.36
C ALA A 214 2.14 -11.11 -16.06
N TRP A 215 1.17 -10.49 -15.36
CA TRP A 215 1.25 -9.08 -14.97
C TRP A 215 2.39 -8.81 -14.00
N LEU A 216 2.63 -9.71 -13.04
CA LEU A 216 3.74 -9.60 -12.10
C LEU A 216 5.09 -9.81 -12.78
N ALA A 217 5.17 -10.72 -13.75
CA ALA A 217 6.36 -10.92 -14.56
C ALA A 217 6.66 -9.68 -15.42
N THR A 218 5.65 -9.10 -16.08
CA THR A 218 5.81 -7.85 -16.83
C THR A 218 6.25 -6.71 -15.92
N ALA A 219 5.66 -6.57 -14.73
CA ALA A 219 6.08 -5.57 -13.75
C ALA A 219 7.53 -5.77 -13.31
N ALA A 220 7.95 -7.02 -13.07
CA ALA A 220 9.34 -7.35 -12.73
C ALA A 220 10.31 -6.99 -13.87
N VAL A 221 9.97 -7.36 -15.12
CA VAL A 221 10.80 -7.04 -16.30
C VAL A 221 10.92 -5.53 -16.49
N LEU A 222 9.82 -4.78 -16.40
CA LEU A 222 9.83 -3.32 -16.52
C LEU A 222 10.61 -2.66 -15.39
N LEU A 223 10.48 -3.16 -14.15
CA LEU A 223 11.25 -2.65 -13.02
C LEU A 223 12.76 -2.92 -13.19
N ILE A 224 13.13 -4.13 -13.60
CA ILE A 224 14.53 -4.49 -13.88
C ILE A 224 15.10 -3.63 -15.00
N ALA A 225 14.34 -3.40 -16.08
CA ALA A 225 14.74 -2.51 -17.16
C ALA A 225 14.94 -1.07 -16.69
N ALA A 226 14.04 -0.55 -15.85
CA ALA A 226 14.16 0.77 -15.25
C ALA A 226 15.38 0.89 -14.32
N ILE A 227 15.63 -0.14 -13.49
CA ILE A 227 16.82 -0.21 -12.64
C ILE A 227 18.07 -0.23 -13.52
N ALA A 228 18.14 -1.10 -14.54
CA ALA A 228 19.28 -1.20 -15.43
C ALA A 228 19.59 0.13 -16.15
N LEU A 229 18.57 0.83 -16.63
CA LEU A 229 18.71 2.13 -17.27
C LEU A 229 19.21 3.20 -16.27
N ALA A 230 18.65 3.25 -15.06
CA ALA A 230 19.12 4.16 -14.02
C ALA A 230 20.56 3.84 -13.60
N THR A 231 20.92 2.56 -13.44
CA THR A 231 22.27 2.11 -13.09
C THR A 231 23.29 2.44 -14.17
N TYR A 232 22.95 2.24 -15.45
CA TYR A 232 23.80 2.63 -16.57
C TYR A 232 24.14 4.13 -16.51
N GLN A 233 23.14 4.97 -16.26
CA GLN A 233 23.33 6.42 -16.07
C GLN A 233 24.17 6.75 -14.84
N GLY A 234 23.92 6.06 -13.73
CA GLY A 234 24.71 6.22 -12.51
C GLY A 234 26.19 5.91 -12.70
N LEU A 235 26.51 4.85 -13.44
CA LEU A 235 27.88 4.44 -13.72
C LEU A 235 28.65 5.40 -14.62
N ALA A 236 27.98 6.09 -15.54
CA ALA A 236 28.62 6.98 -16.50
C ALA A 236 29.36 8.17 -15.84
N HIS A 237 28.93 8.57 -14.63
CA HIS A 237 29.42 9.78 -13.94
C HIS A 237 29.88 9.52 -12.50
N PHE A 238 30.01 8.26 -12.10
CA PHE A 238 30.41 7.92 -10.75
C PHE A 238 31.94 7.85 -10.64
N ALA A 239 32.52 8.77 -9.87
CA ALA A 239 33.97 8.83 -9.64
C ALA A 239 34.49 7.72 -8.69
N GLY A 240 33.59 7.09 -7.93
CA GLY A 240 33.94 6.01 -6.99
C GLY A 240 34.02 4.63 -7.63
N ALA A 241 34.21 3.60 -6.81
CA ALA A 241 34.29 2.22 -7.28
C ALA A 241 32.92 1.73 -7.82
N ALA A 242 32.91 1.18 -9.03
CA ALA A 242 31.68 0.76 -9.72
C ALA A 242 30.79 -0.21 -8.92
N TRP A 243 31.37 -1.02 -8.03
CA TRP A 243 30.61 -1.94 -7.17
C TRP A 243 29.65 -1.23 -6.20
N LEU A 244 29.93 0.03 -5.83
CA LEU A 244 29.04 0.85 -4.99
C LEU A 244 27.71 1.17 -5.69
N VAL A 245 27.68 1.12 -7.03
CA VAL A 245 26.47 1.31 -7.84
C VAL A 245 25.89 -0.04 -8.27
N LEU A 246 26.75 -0.98 -8.69
CA LEU A 246 26.33 -2.30 -9.18
C LEU A 246 25.74 -3.19 -8.06
N ALA A 247 26.31 -3.21 -6.86
CA ALA A 247 25.84 -4.11 -5.81
C ALA A 247 24.40 -3.77 -5.35
N PRO A 248 24.04 -2.50 -5.08
CA PRO A 248 22.65 -2.12 -4.81
C PRO A 248 21.72 -2.40 -5.99
N ALA A 249 22.17 -2.14 -7.23
CA ALA A 249 21.36 -2.40 -8.43
C ALA A 249 21.03 -3.89 -8.60
N VAL A 250 22.04 -4.77 -8.43
CA VAL A 250 21.85 -6.22 -8.48
C VAL A 250 20.90 -6.68 -7.37
N LEU A 251 21.04 -6.16 -6.15
CA LEU A 251 20.12 -6.47 -5.05
C LEU A 251 18.68 -6.09 -5.40
N LEU A 252 18.45 -4.88 -5.91
CA LEU A 252 17.12 -4.42 -6.33
C LEU A 252 16.57 -5.29 -7.48
N ALA A 253 17.41 -5.65 -8.46
CA ALA A 253 17.00 -6.50 -9.59
C ALA A 253 16.60 -7.92 -9.13
N VAL A 254 17.36 -8.51 -8.19
CA VAL A 254 17.04 -9.82 -7.60
C VAL A 254 15.71 -9.74 -6.83
N LEU A 255 15.52 -8.70 -6.01
CA LEU A 255 14.27 -8.50 -5.28
C LEU A 255 13.08 -8.24 -6.23
N ALA A 256 13.29 -7.51 -7.31
CA ALA A 256 12.30 -7.29 -8.37
C ALA A 256 11.91 -8.61 -9.07
N ALA A 257 12.89 -9.47 -9.37
CA ALA A 257 12.66 -10.78 -9.97
C ALA A 257 11.82 -11.71 -9.07
N LEU A 258 11.79 -11.45 -7.76
CA LEU A 258 10.97 -12.20 -6.80
C LEU A 258 9.51 -11.72 -6.72
N LEU A 259 9.13 -10.60 -7.34
CA LEU A 259 7.73 -10.11 -7.37
C LEU A 259 6.69 -11.19 -7.78
N PRO A 260 6.93 -12.03 -8.80
CA PRO A 260 5.97 -13.07 -9.21
C PRO A 260 5.74 -14.15 -8.15
N THR A 261 6.69 -14.35 -7.22
CA THR A 261 6.56 -15.35 -6.13
C THR A 261 5.52 -14.95 -5.09
N ARG A 262 5.15 -13.67 -5.04
CA ARG A 262 4.19 -13.08 -4.09
C ARG A 262 4.59 -13.25 -2.62
N TRP A 263 5.88 -13.44 -2.35
CA TRP A 263 6.40 -13.53 -1.00
C TRP A 263 6.35 -12.16 -0.34
N LYS A 264 5.53 -12.02 0.72
CA LYS A 264 5.40 -10.76 1.46
C LYS A 264 6.75 -10.21 1.92
N ALA A 265 7.63 -11.10 2.38
CA ALA A 265 8.98 -10.72 2.79
C ALA A 265 9.79 -10.11 1.64
N ALA A 266 9.68 -10.63 0.41
CA ALA A 266 10.36 -10.09 -0.76
C ALA A 266 9.82 -8.71 -1.14
N HIS A 267 8.50 -8.49 -1.07
CA HIS A 267 7.91 -7.17 -1.34
C HIS A 267 8.35 -6.12 -0.31
N ILE A 268 8.36 -6.49 0.98
CA ILE A 268 8.84 -5.62 2.07
C ILE A 268 10.35 -5.36 1.91
N ALA A 269 11.14 -6.39 1.58
CA ALA A 269 12.56 -6.24 1.33
C ALA A 269 12.83 -5.31 0.14
N LEU A 270 12.05 -5.38 -0.93
CA LEU A 270 12.16 -4.46 -2.07
C LEU A 270 11.87 -3.01 -1.68
N VAL A 271 10.86 -2.79 -0.84
CA VAL A 271 10.55 -1.47 -0.27
C VAL A 271 11.72 -0.94 0.55
N VAL A 272 12.21 -1.74 1.49
CA VAL A 272 13.29 -1.35 2.41
C VAL A 272 14.59 -1.11 1.64
N ALA A 273 14.95 -2.02 0.73
CA ALA A 273 16.12 -1.88 -0.12
C ALA A 273 16.02 -0.63 -1.00
N GLY A 274 14.85 -0.35 -1.61
CA GLY A 274 14.62 0.86 -2.39
C GLY A 274 14.87 2.13 -1.58
N LEU A 275 14.32 2.20 -0.35
CA LEU A 275 14.56 3.32 0.56
C LEU A 275 16.05 3.45 0.96
N LEU A 276 16.71 2.33 1.28
CA LEU A 276 18.12 2.32 1.65
C LEU A 276 19.02 2.78 0.49
N VAL A 277 18.70 2.40 -0.74
CA VAL A 277 19.41 2.90 -1.94
C VAL A 277 19.26 4.41 -2.06
N MET A 278 18.06 4.96 -1.86
CA MET A 278 17.85 6.41 -1.88
C MET A 278 18.66 7.13 -0.79
N VAL A 279 18.66 6.60 0.44
CA VAL A 279 19.41 7.17 1.57
C VAL A 279 20.92 7.09 1.33
N ALA A 280 21.43 5.93 0.91
CA ALA A 280 22.84 5.77 0.57
C ALA A 280 23.25 6.69 -0.57
N GLY A 281 22.38 6.86 -1.56
CA GLY A 281 22.54 7.83 -2.64
C GLY A 281 22.65 9.27 -2.15
N ALA A 282 21.76 9.68 -1.23
CA ALA A 282 21.79 11.01 -0.64
C ALA A 282 23.10 11.26 0.13
N ILE A 283 23.59 10.26 0.85
CA ILE A 283 24.89 10.33 1.55
C ILE A 283 26.03 10.43 0.54
N ALA A 284 26.00 9.66 -0.55
CA ALA A 284 27.03 9.68 -1.60
C ALA A 284 27.05 10.99 -2.41
N ALA A 285 25.91 11.68 -2.49
CA ALA A 285 25.79 12.98 -3.15
C ALA A 285 26.37 14.14 -2.33
N LEU A 286 26.67 13.95 -1.04
CA LEU A 286 27.28 14.99 -0.23
C LEU A 286 28.67 15.38 -0.77
N PRO A 287 29.05 16.67 -0.73
CA PRO A 287 30.36 17.12 -1.21
C PRO A 287 31.53 16.50 -0.43
N SER A 288 31.29 16.09 0.82
CA SER A 288 32.27 15.51 1.72
C SER A 288 32.51 14.01 1.54
N THR A 289 31.74 13.32 0.70
CA THR A 289 31.84 11.86 0.47
C THR A 289 32.32 11.56 -0.95
N PHE A 290 31.42 11.51 -1.93
CA PHE A 290 31.73 11.13 -3.31
C PHE A 290 31.27 12.17 -4.35
N ASN A 291 30.53 13.21 -3.94
CA ASN A 291 29.91 14.19 -4.84
C ASN A 291 29.18 13.51 -6.01
N ALA A 292 28.48 12.41 -5.73
CA ALA A 292 27.84 11.58 -6.73
C ALA A 292 26.51 12.18 -7.20
N VAL A 293 26.13 11.91 -8.46
CA VAL A 293 24.82 12.31 -8.98
C VAL A 293 23.71 11.52 -8.27
N LEU A 294 22.83 12.24 -7.56
CA LEU A 294 21.71 11.66 -6.78
C LEU A 294 20.60 11.05 -7.66
N LEU A 295 20.61 11.29 -8.96
CA LEU A 295 19.54 10.88 -9.86
C LEU A 295 19.36 9.36 -9.95
N TRP A 296 20.45 8.60 -10.13
CA TRP A 296 20.36 7.15 -10.25
C TRP A 296 19.79 6.45 -9.00
N PRO A 297 20.27 6.73 -7.76
CA PRO A 297 19.74 6.04 -6.59
C PRO A 297 18.32 6.48 -6.29
N TRP A 298 17.95 7.71 -6.68
CA TRP A 298 16.58 8.21 -6.58
C TRP A 298 15.63 7.47 -7.50
N LEU A 299 16.00 7.31 -8.78
CA LEU A 299 15.20 6.58 -9.76
C LEU A 299 15.12 5.09 -9.43
N ALA A 300 16.27 4.42 -9.29
CA ALA A 300 16.30 2.98 -9.02
C ALA A 300 15.64 2.63 -7.68
N GLY A 301 15.99 3.38 -6.62
CA GLY A 301 15.44 3.18 -5.28
C GLY A 301 13.97 3.59 -5.19
N GLY A 302 13.60 4.74 -5.76
CA GLY A 302 12.23 5.27 -5.73
C GLY A 302 11.23 4.44 -6.52
N VAL A 303 11.59 3.98 -7.73
CA VAL A 303 10.71 3.10 -8.52
C VAL A 303 10.58 1.73 -7.84
N SER A 304 11.66 1.20 -7.26
CA SER A 304 11.62 -0.05 -6.47
C SER A 304 10.74 0.09 -5.23
N PHE A 305 10.87 1.20 -4.51
CA PHE A 305 10.02 1.56 -3.38
C PHE A 305 8.55 1.62 -3.79
N ALA A 306 8.26 2.27 -4.93
CA ALA A 306 6.89 2.43 -5.43
C ALA A 306 6.27 1.07 -5.79
N VAL A 307 6.93 0.28 -6.63
CA VAL A 307 6.44 -1.04 -7.06
C VAL A 307 6.32 -2.00 -5.87
N GLY A 308 7.30 -2.02 -4.97
CA GLY A 308 7.26 -2.81 -3.74
C GLY A 308 6.06 -2.45 -2.85
N HIS A 309 5.81 -1.15 -2.65
CA HIS A 309 4.65 -0.70 -1.86
C HIS A 309 3.32 -1.13 -2.48
N LEU A 310 3.19 -1.02 -3.80
CA LEU A 310 1.99 -1.48 -4.50
C LEU A 310 1.78 -2.99 -4.33
N ALA A 311 2.86 -3.77 -4.39
CA ALA A 311 2.80 -5.21 -4.17
C ALA A 311 2.43 -5.58 -2.72
N VAL A 312 2.89 -4.80 -1.73
CA VAL A 312 2.50 -4.95 -0.31
C VAL A 312 1.01 -4.58 -0.13
N ALA A 313 0.59 -3.41 -0.62
CA ALA A 313 -0.79 -2.94 -0.51
C ALA A 313 -1.78 -3.92 -1.16
N ALA A 314 -1.44 -4.47 -2.32
CA ALA A 314 -2.19 -5.52 -2.99
C ALA A 314 -2.33 -6.79 -2.13
N GLY A 315 -1.23 -7.22 -1.50
CA GLY A 315 -1.22 -8.38 -0.61
C GLY A 315 -2.10 -8.17 0.63
N MET A 316 -2.05 -6.98 1.24
CA MET A 316 -2.88 -6.61 2.40
C MET A 316 -4.37 -6.58 2.06
N TRP A 317 -4.74 -5.98 0.92
CA TRP A 317 -6.11 -5.99 0.43
C TRP A 317 -6.61 -7.42 0.23
N HIS A 318 -5.82 -8.25 -0.42
CA HIS A 318 -6.23 -9.62 -0.71
C HIS A 318 -6.39 -10.49 0.55
N GLU A 319 -5.55 -10.27 1.58
CA GLU A 319 -5.76 -10.91 2.88
C GLU A 319 -7.04 -10.43 3.57
N ARG A 320 -7.31 -9.12 3.55
CA ARG A 320 -8.53 -8.55 4.12
C ARG A 320 -9.78 -9.06 3.41
N ALA A 321 -9.79 -9.07 2.08
CA ALA A 321 -10.90 -9.58 1.28
C ALA A 321 -11.21 -11.06 1.60
N ARG A 322 -10.17 -11.90 1.76
CA ARG A 322 -10.36 -13.29 2.18
C ARG A 322 -10.93 -13.43 3.58
N LYS A 323 -10.47 -12.63 4.55
CA LYS A 323 -11.01 -12.64 5.92
C LYS A 323 -12.48 -12.21 5.93
N LEU A 324 -12.86 -11.23 5.11
CA LEU A 324 -14.25 -10.81 4.97
C LEU A 324 -15.13 -11.88 4.33
N LEU A 325 -14.62 -12.61 3.33
CA LEU A 325 -15.36 -13.71 2.69
C LEU A 325 -15.47 -14.96 3.56
N ALA A 326 -14.49 -15.24 4.42
CA ALA A 326 -14.51 -16.39 5.34
C ALA A 326 -15.43 -16.19 6.56
N LEU A 327 -15.99 -14.99 6.73
CA LEU A 327 -17.02 -14.68 7.72
C LEU A 327 -18.44 -14.94 7.20
N PHE A 328 -18.59 -15.34 5.93
CA PHE A 328 -19.83 -15.78 5.28
C PHE A 328 -19.75 -17.27 4.92
#